data_AF-A0A2P7RDQ3-F1
#
_entry.id   AF-A0A2P7RDQ3-F1
#
_cell.length_a   1.000
_cell.length_b   1.000
_cell.length_c   1.000
_cell.angle_alpha   90.00
_cell.angle_beta   90.00
_cell.angle_gamma   90.00
#
_symmetry.space_group_name_H-M   'P 1'
#
loop_
_entity.id
_entity.type
_entity.pdbx_description
1 polymer ?
#
loop_
_entity_poly.entity_id
_entity_poly.type
_entity_poly.pdbx_seq_one_letter_code
_entity_poly.pdbx_strand_id
1 'polypeptide(L)'
;MQHYRKGDYKQALKHYQQAAAKYGQHLFKANVQLCEQKLNGKPPQPAASNTLQSNASNSQALAQQLEQTQQLLEHYYTRTQELKYQLQDR
;
A
#
# COMPACT_ATOMS: atom_id res chain seq x y z
N MET A 1 2.96 3.86 -22.45
CA MET A 1 3.13 5.06 -21.58
C MET A 1 3.59 6.33 -22.32
N GLN A 2 3.90 6.28 -23.63
CA GLN A 2 4.38 7.48 -24.34
C GLN A 2 3.28 8.54 -24.60
N HIS A 3 2.03 8.14 -24.80
CA HIS A 3 0.92 9.07 -25.12
C HIS A 3 0.56 10.02 -23.98
N TYR A 4 0.49 9.53 -22.73
CA TYR A 4 0.22 10.38 -21.56
C TYR A 4 1.29 11.46 -21.37
N ARG A 5 2.57 11.09 -21.53
CA ARG A 5 3.70 12.04 -21.44
C ARG A 5 3.72 13.06 -22.58
N LYS A 6 3.12 12.73 -23.73
CA LYS A 6 2.98 13.61 -24.90
C LYS A 6 1.70 14.46 -24.85
N GLY A 7 0.90 14.37 -23.78
CA GLY A 7 -0.37 15.10 -23.64
C GLY A 7 -1.53 14.51 -24.45
N ASP A 8 -1.33 13.37 -25.11
CA ASP A 8 -2.37 12.67 -25.86
C ASP A 8 -3.20 11.78 -24.93
N TYR A 9 -4.06 12.43 -24.14
CA TYR A 9 -4.87 11.78 -23.12
C TYR A 9 -5.97 10.89 -23.72
N LYS A 10 -6.41 11.13 -24.96
CA LYS A 10 -7.41 10.27 -25.64
C LYS A 10 -6.83 8.89 -25.95
N GLN A 11 -5.65 8.83 -26.54
CA GLN A 11 -5.00 7.54 -26.81
C GLN A 11 -4.53 6.86 -25.52
N ALA A 12 -4.04 7.64 -24.55
CA ALA A 12 -3.67 7.09 -23.25
C ALA A 12 -4.85 6.40 -22.55
N LEU A 13 -6.04 7.03 -22.56
CA LEU A 13 -7.26 6.46 -22.00
C LEU A 13 -7.65 5.14 -22.67
N LYS A 14 -7.59 5.06 -23.99
CA LYS A 14 -7.86 3.81 -24.74
C LYS A 14 -6.91 2.70 -24.32
N HIS A 15 -5.62 2.99 -24.19
CA HIS A 15 -4.64 2.00 -23.73
C HIS A 15 -4.89 1.54 -22.30
N TYR A 16 -5.24 2.47 -21.40
CA TYR A 16 -5.56 2.11 -20.02
C TYR A 16 -6.83 1.27 -19.91
N GLN A 17 -7.85 1.54 -20.72
CA GLN A 17 -9.06 0.71 -20.78
C GLN A 17 -8.78 -0.69 -21.33
N GLN A 18 -7.96 -0.81 -22.37
CA GLN A 18 -7.54 -2.12 -22.92
C GLN A 18 -6.73 -2.91 -21.88
N ALA A 19 -5.81 -2.25 -21.17
CA ALA A 19 -5.04 -2.88 -20.10
C ALA A 19 -5.93 -3.26 -18.90
N ALA A 20 -6.90 -2.41 -18.54
CA ALA A 20 -7.89 -2.68 -17.50
C ALA A 20 -8.73 -3.94 -17.81
N ALA A 21 -9.13 -4.11 -19.07
CA ALA A 21 -9.86 -5.29 -19.51
C ALA A 21 -9.02 -6.57 -19.43
N LYS A 22 -7.71 -6.49 -19.71
CA LYS A 22 -6.82 -7.65 -19.73
C LYS A 22 -6.25 -8.03 -18.36
N TYR A 23 -5.92 -7.05 -17.53
CA TYR A 23 -5.15 -7.25 -16.29
C TYR A 23 -5.95 -6.89 -15.03
N GLY A 24 -7.17 -6.37 -15.19
CA GLY A 24 -8.06 -6.01 -14.09
C GLY A 24 -8.25 -4.51 -13.95
N GLN A 25 -9.50 -4.09 -13.76
CA GLN A 25 -9.87 -2.68 -13.76
C GLN A 25 -9.27 -1.88 -12.60
N HIS A 26 -9.10 -2.50 -11.43
CA HIS A 26 -8.59 -1.83 -10.24
C HIS A 26 -7.16 -1.28 -10.42
N LEU A 27 -6.32 -1.97 -11.21
CA LEU A 27 -4.93 -1.55 -11.48
C LEU A 27 -4.85 -0.26 -12.31
N PHE A 28 -5.87 0.00 -13.14
CA PHE A 28 -5.83 1.09 -14.12
C PHE A 28 -6.87 2.19 -13.86
N LYS A 29 -7.74 2.01 -12.86
CA LYS A 29 -8.80 2.96 -12.50
C LYS A 29 -8.29 4.39 -12.31
N ALA A 30 -7.23 4.57 -11.52
CA ALA A 30 -6.65 5.90 -11.27
C ALA A 30 -6.10 6.54 -12.55
N ASN A 31 -5.48 5.75 -13.42
CA ASN A 31 -4.92 6.23 -14.69
C ASN A 31 -6.02 6.68 -15.68
N VAL A 32 -7.14 5.96 -15.72
CA VAL A 32 -8.31 6.35 -16.53
C VAL A 32 -8.89 7.67 -16.00
N GLN A 33 -9.11 7.77 -14.69
CA GLN A 33 -9.64 8.99 -14.07
C GLN A 33 -8.75 10.22 -14.32
N LEU A 34 -7.42 10.06 -14.26
CA LEU A 34 -6.47 11.12 -14.59
C LEU A 34 -6.60 11.59 -16.04
N CYS A 35 -6.75 10.66 -16.99
CA CYS A 35 -6.93 11.00 -18.40
C CYS A 35 -8.28 11.72 -18.64
N GLU A 36 -9.36 11.25 -18.01
CA GLU A 36 -10.68 11.87 -18.10
C GLU A 36 -10.69 13.30 -17.54
N GLN A 37 -10.03 13.53 -16.39
CA GLN A 37 -9.90 14.86 -15.81
C GLN A 37 -9.15 15.83 -16.73
N LYS A 38 -8.05 15.36 -17.34
CA LYS A 38 -7.26 16.17 -18.29
C LYS A 38 -8.01 16.47 -19.58
N LEU A 39 -8.85 15.54 -20.06
CA LEU A 39 -9.68 15.74 -21.26
C LEU A 39 -10.86 16.68 -21.01
N ASN A 40 -11.49 16.58 -19.85
CA ASN A 40 -12.69 17.36 -19.54
C ASN A 40 -12.36 18.76 -18.97
N GLY A 41 -11.09 19.14 -18.91
CA GLY A 41 -10.65 20.45 -18.41
C GLY A 41 -11.09 20.73 -16.96
N LYS A 42 -11.52 19.70 -16.23
CA LYS A 42 -12.02 19.86 -14.86
C LYS A 42 -10.79 20.10 -13.99
N PRO A 43 -10.69 21.26 -13.30
CA PRO A 43 -9.59 21.48 -12.38
C PRO A 43 -9.57 20.30 -11.40
N PRO A 44 -8.37 19.87 -10.95
CA PRO A 44 -8.28 18.81 -9.96
C PRO A 44 -9.13 19.24 -8.78
N GLN A 45 -10.32 18.64 -8.67
CA GLN A 45 -11.12 18.73 -7.46
C GLN A 45 -10.18 18.17 -6.40
N PRO A 46 -9.83 18.95 -5.36
CA PRO A 46 -8.87 18.50 -4.38
C PRO A 46 -9.43 17.20 -3.82
N ALA A 47 -8.83 16.08 -4.23
CA ALA A 47 -8.96 14.83 -3.52
C ALA A 47 -8.46 15.22 -2.13
N ALA A 48 -9.40 15.30 -1.19
CA ALA A 48 -9.17 15.75 0.17
C ALA A 48 -7.80 15.25 0.62
N SER A 49 -6.93 16.20 0.97
CA SER A 49 -5.57 15.98 1.45
C SER A 49 -5.59 15.22 2.77
N ASN A 50 -5.99 13.94 2.77
CA ASN A 50 -5.93 13.05 3.92
C ASN A 50 -4.71 12.13 3.86
N THR A 51 -3.95 12.12 2.77
CA THR A 51 -2.84 11.16 2.57
C THR A 51 -1.54 11.55 3.29
N LEU A 52 -1.44 12.74 3.89
CA LEU A 52 -0.25 13.14 4.65
C LEU A 52 -0.32 12.77 6.14
N GLN A 53 -1.50 12.43 6.66
CA GLN A 53 -1.67 12.06 8.07
C GLN A 53 -1.48 10.55 8.32
N SER A 54 -1.64 9.71 7.30
CA SER A 54 -1.56 8.24 7.42
C SER A 54 -0.13 7.71 7.64
N ASN A 55 0.90 8.43 7.20
CA ASN A 55 2.27 7.89 7.22
C ASN A 55 2.93 7.99 8.60
N ALA A 56 2.63 9.02 9.40
CA ALA A 56 3.17 9.14 10.76
C ALA A 56 2.52 8.12 11.71
N SER A 57 1.21 7.92 11.60
CA SER A 57 0.46 6.94 12.39
C SER A 57 0.87 5.50 12.06
N ASN A 58 1.17 5.19 10.80
CA ASN A 58 1.64 3.87 10.39
C ASN A 58 3.03 3.54 10.95
N SER A 59 3.94 4.51 11.04
CA SER A 59 5.28 4.28 11.61
C SER A 59 5.22 3.96 13.10
N GLN A 60 4.34 4.63 13.85
CA GLN A 60 4.19 4.41 15.29
C GLN A 60 3.49 3.06 15.58
N ALA A 61 2.46 2.71 14.80
CA ALA A 61 1.82 1.40 14.88
C ALA A 61 2.77 0.25 14.53
N LEU A 62 3.64 0.45 13.52
CA LEU A 62 4.66 -0.53 13.15
C LEU A 62 5.69 -0.73 14.27
N ALA A 63 6.17 0.35 14.90
CA ALA A 63 7.10 0.27 16.02
C ALA A 63 6.51 -0.51 17.20
N GLN A 64 5.25 -0.23 17.56
CA GLN A 64 4.53 -0.98 18.61
C GLN A 64 4.37 -2.46 18.26
N GLN A 65 4.02 -2.78 17.01
CA GLN A 65 3.88 -4.17 16.56
C GLN A 65 5.21 -4.93 16.65
N LEU A 66 6.32 -4.27 16.28
CA LEU A 66 7.66 -4.86 16.38
C LEU A 66 8.05 -5.13 17.84
N GLU A 67 7.81 -4.17 18.74
CA GLU A 67 8.08 -4.32 20.17
C GLU A 67 7.27 -5.47 20.78
N GLN A 68 5.97 -5.54 20.49
CA GLN A 68 5.10 -6.63 20.95
C GLN A 68 5.56 -7.99 20.42
N THR A 69 5.98 -8.05 19.15
CA THR A 69 6.50 -9.28 18.54
C THR A 69 7.79 -9.73 19.22
N GLN A 70 8.69 -8.78 19.50
CA GLN A 70 9.96 -9.06 20.17
C GLN A 70 9.75 -9.57 21.60
N GLN A 71 8.89 -8.91 22.39
CA GLN A 71 8.55 -9.36 23.74
C GLN A 71 7.94 -10.77 23.75
N LEU A 72 7.07 -11.07 22.78
CA LEU A 72 6.45 -12.39 22.68
C LEU A 72 7.48 -13.48 22.39
N LEU A 73 8.42 -13.20 21.48
CA LEU A 73 9.55 -14.08 21.17
C LEU A 73 10.41 -14.34 22.40
N GLU A 74 10.77 -13.30 23.15
CA GLU A 74 11.58 -13.40 24.36
C GLU A 74 10.87 -14.20 25.46
N HIS A 75 9.55 -14.00 25.62
CA HIS A 75 8.74 -14.77 26.55
C HIS A 75 8.75 -16.27 26.19
N TYR A 76 8.47 -16.62 24.92
CA TYR A 76 8.46 -18.03 24.52
C TYR A 76 9.85 -18.67 24.55
N TYR A 77 10.88 -17.91 24.22
CA TYR A 77 12.26 -18.36 24.34
C TYR A 77 12.60 -18.71 25.79
N THR A 78 12.35 -17.78 26.73
CA THR A 78 12.60 -17.98 28.16
C THR A 78 11.85 -19.19 28.68
N ARG A 79 10.54 -19.27 28.40
CA ARG A 79 9.70 -20.40 28.81
C ARG A 79 10.21 -21.75 28.29
N THR A 80 10.73 -21.77 27.06
CA THR A 80 11.31 -22.98 26.47
C THR A 80 12.62 -23.37 27.15
N GLN A 81 13.47 -22.40 27.48
CA GLN A 81 14.69 -22.65 28.24
C GLN A 81 14.37 -23.20 29.63
N GLU A 82 13.43 -22.60 30.36
CA GLU A 82 13.00 -23.06 31.67
C GLU A 82 12.46 -24.50 31.62
N LEU A 83 11.60 -24.81 30.65
CA LEU A 83 11.11 -26.18 30.45
C LEU A 83 12.25 -27.15 30.16
N LYS A 84 13.21 -26.74 29.34
CA LYS A 84 14.38 -27.56 29.01
C LYS A 84 15.23 -27.84 30.25
N TYR A 85 15.49 -26.84 31.08
CA TYR A 85 16.18 -27.04 32.35
C TYR A 85 15.41 -27.98 33.28
N GLN A 86 14.10 -27.81 33.42
CA GLN A 86 13.26 -28.71 34.23
C GLN A 86 13.24 -30.16 33.74
N LEU A 87 13.33 -30.37 32.43
CA LEU A 87 13.42 -31.72 31.83
C LEU A 87 14.81 -32.34 31.97
N GLN A 88 15.85 -31.52 32.09
CA GLN A 88 17.25 -31.97 32.20
C GLN A 88 17.68 -32.23 33.65
N ASP A 89 17.01 -31.61 34.62
CA ASP A 89 17.21 -31.82 36.07
C ASP A 89 16.39 -33.02 36.63
N ARG A 90 15.62 -33.70 35.76
CA ARG A 90 14.76 -34.85 36.09
C ARG A 90 15.35 -36.15 35.58
#